data_AF-A0A949LJZ8-F1
#
_entry.id   AF-A0A949LJZ8-F1
#
_cell.length_a   1.000
_cell.length_b   1.000
_cell.length_c   1.000
_cell.angle_alpha   90.00
_cell.angle_beta   90.00
_cell.angle_gamma   90.00
#
_symmetry.space_group_name_H-M   'P 1'
#
loop_
_entity.id
_entity.type
_entity.pdbx_description
1 polymer ?
#
loop_
_entity_poly.entity_id
_entity_poly.type
_entity_poly.pdbx_seq_one_letter_code
_entity_poly.pdbx_strand_id
1 'polypeptide(L)'
;MVNLFQDFETRSLIDLKQRGLPVYSSHPSTEVLLLSYAFDRGPVELWEPHVGPPPQKLVNALKDPTVRKVAWNAAFEHDIWAKVLGVPTSYSEWFDVKVEASYLSLAGGLGDVCQILEMPENDAKIKEGDSLITLFSSPYRRVGEATIFGVAEPSFHDWSTRPAEWQRFREYCARDTEVERKLFYMFEPVAMEYLQSDKGWVLDRKINDAGVPVNLTRLQKALRMVEGSSDNPTFGSKEYLMKEFRGLTGLENPNSRDQLLPWLQKNGYPFMSLNKVLVRRALIMGIPQACKDALVLRLEAAKTSYSKFKAIADRVSEDGRQRDMFVYMGAARTGRWSGYGVQFQNLPRPLKAVEKNLDRALDLIDKEDAKTLVEEFVQPNEYTQKRT
;
A
#
# COMPACT_ATOMS: atom_id res chain seq x y z
N MET A 1 -35.46 3.35 -5.31
CA MET A 1 -34.32 2.45 -5.53
C MET A 1 -34.02 1.81 -4.18
N VAL A 2 -33.84 0.49 -4.13
CA VAL A 2 -33.46 -0.19 -2.88
C VAL A 2 -31.95 -0.06 -2.69
N ASN A 3 -31.52 0.25 -1.48
CA ASN A 3 -30.11 0.31 -1.10
C ASN A 3 -29.72 -0.97 -0.34
N LEU A 4 -28.65 -1.62 -0.77
CA LEU A 4 -28.00 -2.74 -0.09
C LEU A 4 -26.67 -2.25 0.48
N PHE A 5 -26.64 -2.02 1.80
CA PHE A 5 -25.44 -1.69 2.56
C PHE A 5 -24.68 -2.96 2.90
N GLN A 6 -23.35 -2.91 2.90
CA GLN A 6 -22.53 -4.09 3.12
C GLN A 6 -21.08 -3.77 3.49
N ASP A 7 -20.53 -4.60 4.36
CA ASP A 7 -19.15 -4.53 4.81
C ASP A 7 -18.58 -5.96 5.00
N PHE A 8 -17.48 -6.26 4.30
CA PHE A 8 -16.78 -7.53 4.37
C PHE A 8 -15.64 -7.52 5.36
N GLU A 9 -15.56 -8.61 6.13
CA GLU A 9 -14.32 -9.02 6.78
C GLU A 9 -13.71 -10.21 6.05
N THR A 10 -12.43 -10.11 5.72
CA THR A 10 -11.70 -11.11 4.93
C THR A 10 -10.37 -11.45 5.57
N ARG A 11 -9.75 -12.56 5.16
CA ARG A 11 -8.38 -12.92 5.54
C ARG A 11 -7.60 -13.40 4.34
N SER A 12 -6.28 -13.28 4.40
CA SER A 12 -5.38 -13.79 3.35
C SER A 12 -3.99 -14.05 3.91
N LEU A 13 -3.23 -14.92 3.23
CA LEU A 13 -1.80 -15.12 3.53
C LEU A 13 -0.95 -13.89 3.14
N ILE A 14 -1.51 -13.01 2.32
CA ILE A 14 -0.82 -11.81 1.85
C ILE A 14 -1.41 -10.55 2.48
N ASP A 15 -0.55 -9.58 2.75
CA ASP A 15 -0.94 -8.31 3.36
C ASP A 15 -1.52 -7.34 2.32
N LEU A 16 -2.77 -6.90 2.54
CA LEU A 16 -3.51 -5.99 1.67
C LEU A 16 -2.79 -4.64 1.45
N LYS A 17 -2.19 -4.05 2.49
CA LYS A 17 -1.52 -2.75 2.40
C LYS A 17 -0.22 -2.84 1.59
N GLN A 18 0.48 -3.96 1.71
CA GLN A 18 1.73 -4.23 1.00
C GLN A 18 1.46 -4.63 -0.47
N ARG A 19 0.52 -5.53 -0.71
CA ARG A 19 0.25 -6.11 -2.04
C ARG A 19 -0.82 -5.39 -2.86
N GLY A 20 -1.64 -4.56 -2.22
CA GLY A 20 -2.76 -3.86 -2.85
C GLY A 20 -3.97 -4.76 -3.08
N LEU A 21 -5.15 -4.14 -3.19
CA LEU A 21 -6.43 -4.83 -3.37
C LEU A 21 -6.43 -5.80 -4.57
N PRO A 22 -5.94 -5.44 -5.77
CA PRO A 22 -6.06 -6.32 -6.93
C PRO A 22 -5.32 -7.64 -6.78
N VAL A 23 -4.17 -7.63 -6.09
CA VAL A 23 -3.39 -8.84 -5.80
C VAL A 23 -4.03 -9.58 -4.63
N TYR A 24 -4.44 -8.85 -3.58
CA TYR A 24 -5.13 -9.41 -2.42
C TYR A 24 -6.39 -10.18 -2.81
N SER A 25 -7.34 -9.56 -3.49
CA SER A 25 -8.64 -10.16 -3.85
C SER A 25 -8.53 -11.31 -4.85
N SER A 26 -7.40 -11.43 -5.57
CA SER A 26 -7.18 -12.50 -6.56
C SER A 26 -6.34 -13.65 -6.00
N HIS A 27 -5.79 -13.50 -4.80
CA HIS A 27 -4.91 -14.51 -4.22
C HIS A 27 -5.73 -15.73 -3.76
N PRO A 28 -5.30 -16.98 -4.05
CA PRO A 28 -6.08 -18.18 -3.72
C PRO A 28 -6.36 -18.41 -2.23
N SER A 29 -5.58 -17.77 -1.35
CA SER A 29 -5.80 -17.86 0.10
C SER A 29 -6.69 -16.75 0.66
N THR A 30 -7.19 -15.84 -0.19
CA THR A 30 -8.10 -14.80 0.26
C THR A 30 -9.50 -15.39 0.39
N GLU A 31 -10.08 -15.26 1.59
CA GLU A 31 -11.39 -15.80 1.91
C GLU A 31 -12.21 -14.84 2.75
N VAL A 32 -13.53 -14.93 2.62
CA VAL A 32 -14.48 -14.15 3.41
C VAL A 32 -14.67 -14.82 4.78
N LEU A 33 -14.61 -14.01 5.82
CA LEU A 33 -14.87 -14.42 7.20
C LEU A 33 -16.27 -14.05 7.63
N LEU A 34 -16.67 -12.79 7.41
CA LEU A 34 -17.97 -12.24 7.75
C LEU A 34 -18.42 -11.29 6.64
N LEU A 35 -19.72 -11.17 6.49
CA LEU A 35 -20.37 -10.08 5.76
C LEU A 35 -21.51 -9.58 6.62
N SER A 36 -21.49 -8.29 6.97
CA SER A 36 -22.67 -7.63 7.47
C SER A 36 -23.39 -6.94 6.31
N TYR A 37 -24.71 -6.94 6.31
CA TYR A 37 -25.49 -6.30 5.25
C TYR A 37 -26.85 -5.80 5.75
N ALA A 38 -27.42 -4.80 5.06
CA ALA A 38 -28.75 -4.31 5.35
C ALA A 38 -29.46 -3.78 4.11
N PHE A 39 -30.78 -3.99 4.06
CA PHE A 39 -31.65 -3.38 3.04
C PHE A 39 -32.27 -2.09 3.58
N ASP A 40 -32.05 -0.99 2.89
CA ASP A 40 -32.59 0.33 3.24
C ASP A 40 -32.40 0.66 4.73
N ARG A 41 -33.49 0.82 5.48
CA ARG A 41 -33.49 1.08 6.93
C ARG A 41 -33.83 -0.17 7.77
N GLY A 42 -33.81 -1.35 7.16
CA GLY A 42 -34.05 -2.64 7.81
C GLY A 42 -32.98 -3.02 8.84
N PRO A 43 -33.13 -4.15 9.54
CA PRO A 43 -32.09 -4.62 10.45
C PRO A 43 -30.79 -4.95 9.69
N VAL A 44 -29.65 -4.81 10.36
CA VAL A 44 -28.38 -5.38 9.88
C VAL A 44 -28.41 -6.87 10.14
N GLU A 45 -28.14 -7.64 9.10
CA GLU A 45 -28.00 -9.09 9.13
C GLU A 45 -26.53 -9.46 8.93
N LEU A 46 -26.13 -10.64 9.40
CA LEU A 46 -24.76 -11.14 9.30
C LEU A 46 -24.76 -12.48 8.58
N TRP A 47 -23.88 -12.62 7.60
CA TRP A 47 -23.58 -13.89 6.95
C TRP A 47 -22.16 -14.34 7.31
N GLU A 48 -22.04 -15.63 7.67
CA GLU A 48 -20.80 -16.29 8.01
C GLU A 48 -20.62 -17.50 7.08
N PRO A 49 -19.63 -17.51 6.17
CA PRO A 49 -19.45 -18.61 5.22
C PRO A 49 -19.27 -19.99 5.87
N HIS A 50 -18.71 -20.04 7.08
CA HIS A 50 -18.53 -21.30 7.83
C HIS A 50 -19.85 -21.91 8.32
N VAL A 51 -20.89 -21.10 8.49
CA VAL A 51 -22.22 -21.55 8.94
C VAL A 51 -23.05 -22.08 7.77
N GLY A 52 -22.86 -21.52 6.57
CA GLY A 52 -23.60 -21.95 5.39
C GLY A 52 -23.50 -20.98 4.20
N PRO A 53 -24.20 -21.30 3.09
CA PRO A 53 -24.21 -20.46 1.89
C PRO A 53 -24.85 -19.09 2.16
N PRO A 54 -24.53 -18.07 1.33
CA PRO A 54 -25.12 -16.75 1.48
C PRO A 54 -26.65 -16.81 1.30
N PRO A 55 -27.42 -16.01 2.04
CA PRO A 55 -28.87 -15.99 1.91
C PRO A 55 -29.33 -15.68 0.48
N GLN A 56 -30.31 -16.42 -0.03
CA GLN A 56 -30.76 -16.28 -1.43
C GLN A 56 -31.25 -14.86 -1.76
N LYS A 57 -31.89 -14.19 -0.79
CA LYS A 57 -32.35 -12.80 -0.93
C LYS A 57 -31.18 -11.84 -1.20
N LEU A 58 -30.06 -12.03 -0.52
CA LEU A 58 -28.84 -11.25 -0.70
C LEU A 58 -28.27 -11.47 -2.11
N VAL A 59 -28.12 -12.74 -2.52
CA VAL A 59 -27.60 -13.10 -3.86
C VAL A 59 -28.48 -12.53 -4.97
N ASN A 60 -29.81 -12.58 -4.81
CA ASN A 60 -30.75 -12.02 -5.78
C ASN A 60 -30.60 -10.50 -5.89
N ALA A 61 -30.48 -9.81 -4.75
CA ALA A 61 -30.31 -8.36 -4.72
C ALA A 61 -28.99 -7.92 -5.38
N LEU A 62 -27.90 -8.67 -5.20
CA LEU A 62 -26.63 -8.37 -5.87
C LEU A 62 -26.72 -8.45 -7.39
N LYS A 63 -27.53 -9.38 -7.91
CA LYS A 63 -27.74 -9.57 -9.36
C LYS A 63 -28.81 -8.64 -9.95
N ASP A 64 -29.54 -7.92 -9.11
CA ASP A 64 -30.58 -7.00 -9.55
C ASP A 64 -29.96 -5.62 -9.84
N PRO A 65 -29.99 -5.13 -11.11
CA PRO A 65 -29.44 -3.82 -11.46
C PRO A 65 -30.28 -2.66 -10.90
N THR A 66 -31.48 -2.91 -10.38
CA THR A 66 -32.33 -1.91 -9.72
C THR A 66 -32.00 -1.73 -8.23
N VAL A 67 -31.14 -2.59 -7.68
CA VAL A 67 -30.60 -2.47 -6.33
C VAL A 67 -29.25 -1.77 -6.38
N ARG A 68 -29.14 -0.67 -5.62
CA ARG A 68 -27.88 0.06 -5.42
C ARG A 68 -27.08 -0.64 -4.33
N LYS A 69 -25.83 -0.99 -4.63
CA LYS A 69 -24.87 -1.52 -3.66
C LYS A 69 -24.17 -0.34 -3.02
N VAL A 70 -24.16 -0.26 -1.71
CA VAL A 70 -23.60 0.87 -0.95
C VAL A 70 -22.57 0.32 0.01
N ALA A 71 -21.42 0.99 0.11
CA ALA A 71 -20.38 0.64 1.07
C ALA A 71 -19.46 1.82 1.33
N TRP A 72 -18.78 1.82 2.47
CA TRP A 72 -17.62 2.67 2.72
C TRP A 72 -16.39 2.04 2.09
N ASN A 73 -15.82 2.65 1.04
CA ASN A 73 -14.73 2.06 0.23
C ASN A 73 -15.22 0.91 -0.67
N ALA A 74 -16.29 1.17 -1.44
CA ALA A 74 -16.99 0.21 -2.31
C ALA A 74 -16.10 -0.58 -3.29
N ALA A 75 -14.91 -0.06 -3.65
CA ALA A 75 -13.95 -0.79 -4.48
C ALA A 75 -13.54 -2.14 -3.86
N PHE A 76 -13.37 -2.18 -2.53
CA PHE A 76 -13.01 -3.39 -1.81
C PHE A 76 -14.13 -4.42 -1.90
N GLU A 77 -15.34 -4.03 -1.49
CA GLU A 77 -16.53 -4.88 -1.50
C GLU A 77 -16.82 -5.46 -2.90
N HIS A 78 -16.72 -4.60 -3.92
CA HIS A 78 -16.87 -5.00 -5.32
C HIS A 78 -15.89 -6.11 -5.72
N ASP A 79 -14.61 -5.95 -5.38
CA ASP A 79 -13.57 -6.90 -5.76
C ASP A 79 -13.69 -8.23 -5.00
N ILE A 80 -14.13 -8.22 -3.74
CA ILE A 80 -14.40 -9.45 -2.99
C ILE A 80 -15.57 -10.21 -3.63
N TRP A 81 -16.67 -9.54 -3.96
CA TRP A 81 -17.78 -10.19 -4.69
C TRP A 81 -17.33 -10.79 -6.01
N ALA A 82 -16.61 -10.01 -6.83
CA ALA A 82 -16.24 -10.44 -8.17
C ALA A 82 -15.18 -11.55 -8.17
N LYS A 83 -14.12 -11.43 -7.35
CA LYS A 83 -12.92 -12.26 -7.45
C LYS A 83 -12.85 -13.38 -6.42
N VAL A 84 -13.43 -13.20 -5.24
CA VAL A 84 -13.44 -14.23 -4.18
C VAL A 84 -14.73 -15.06 -4.24
N LEU A 85 -15.88 -14.40 -4.40
CA LEU A 85 -17.19 -15.07 -4.38
C LEU A 85 -17.75 -15.39 -5.78
N GLY A 86 -17.12 -14.91 -6.85
CA GLY A 86 -17.53 -15.21 -8.23
C GLY A 86 -18.86 -14.58 -8.65
N VAL A 87 -19.25 -13.45 -8.03
CA VAL A 87 -20.48 -12.70 -8.34
C VAL A 87 -20.08 -11.31 -8.87
N PRO A 88 -19.73 -11.19 -10.16
CA PRO A 88 -19.40 -9.89 -10.74
C PRO A 88 -20.63 -8.98 -10.77
N THR A 89 -20.42 -7.70 -10.47
CA THR A 89 -21.44 -6.64 -10.52
C THR A 89 -20.93 -5.46 -11.33
N SER A 90 -21.81 -4.61 -11.85
CA SER A 90 -21.36 -3.43 -12.60
C SER A 90 -21.01 -2.29 -11.66
N TYR A 91 -19.89 -1.59 -11.87
CA TYR A 91 -19.54 -0.39 -11.10
C TYR A 91 -20.64 0.67 -11.07
N SER A 92 -21.47 0.78 -12.11
CA SER A 92 -22.59 1.72 -12.16
C SER A 92 -23.70 1.44 -11.13
N GLU A 93 -23.69 0.25 -10.52
CA GLU A 93 -24.64 -0.17 -9.49
C GLU A 93 -24.14 0.13 -8.08
N TRP A 94 -22.90 0.64 -7.95
CA TRP A 94 -22.25 0.89 -6.67
C TRP A 94 -22.24 2.38 -6.30
N PHE A 95 -22.28 2.62 -4.99
CA PHE A 95 -22.19 3.93 -4.39
C PHE A 95 -21.16 3.89 -3.26
N ASP A 96 -20.08 4.65 -3.40
CA ASP A 96 -19.05 4.74 -2.36
C ASP A 96 -19.31 5.93 -1.43
N VAL A 97 -19.71 5.63 -0.18
CA VAL A 97 -20.01 6.66 0.83
C VAL A 97 -18.76 7.49 1.17
N LYS A 98 -17.57 6.89 1.07
CA LYS A 98 -16.30 7.55 1.34
C LYS A 98 -16.00 8.67 0.33
N VAL A 99 -16.51 8.54 -0.91
CA VAL A 99 -16.38 9.59 -1.94
C VAL A 99 -17.18 10.83 -1.55
N GLU A 100 -18.41 10.65 -1.05
CA GLU A 100 -19.24 11.75 -0.54
C GLU A 100 -18.59 12.41 0.68
N ALA A 101 -18.09 11.61 1.63
CA ALA A 101 -17.37 12.14 2.79
C ALA A 101 -16.16 13.00 2.36
N SER A 102 -15.40 12.52 1.37
CA SER A 102 -14.25 13.24 0.83
C SER A 102 -14.66 14.54 0.12
N TYR A 103 -15.80 14.54 -0.58
CA TYR A 103 -16.38 15.75 -1.20
C TYR A 103 -16.77 16.79 -0.15
N LEU A 104 -17.29 16.36 0.98
CA LEU A 104 -17.59 17.21 2.14
C LEU A 104 -16.33 17.64 2.91
N SER A 105 -15.13 17.41 2.36
CA SER A 105 -13.84 17.72 2.98
C SER A 105 -13.58 17.00 4.30
N LEU A 106 -14.24 15.87 4.54
CA LEU A 106 -14.02 15.01 5.70
C LEU A 106 -12.81 14.10 5.47
N ALA A 107 -12.31 13.50 6.55
CA ALA A 107 -11.24 12.51 6.49
C ALA A 107 -11.70 11.22 5.77
N GLY A 108 -10.74 10.43 5.29
CA GLY A 108 -11.06 9.23 4.49
C GLY A 108 -11.38 7.96 5.30
N GLY A 109 -11.07 7.93 6.59
CA GLY A 109 -11.35 6.79 7.47
C GLY A 109 -12.75 6.89 8.08
N LEU A 110 -13.50 5.78 8.12
CA LEU A 110 -14.84 5.73 8.73
C LEU A 110 -14.82 6.24 10.18
N GLY A 111 -13.88 5.74 10.99
CA GLY A 111 -13.70 6.18 12.38
C GLY A 111 -13.32 7.66 12.52
N ASP A 112 -12.48 8.18 11.63
CA ASP A 112 -12.10 9.60 11.61
C ASP A 112 -13.32 10.48 11.36
N VAL A 113 -14.20 10.07 10.43
CA VAL A 113 -15.44 10.79 10.13
C VAL A 113 -16.41 10.76 11.30
N CYS A 114 -16.58 9.61 11.97
CA CYS A 114 -17.37 9.53 13.19
C CYS A 114 -16.87 10.48 14.27
N GLN A 115 -15.54 10.60 14.43
CA GLN A 115 -14.93 11.52 15.39
C GLN A 115 -15.18 12.99 15.01
N ILE A 116 -15.00 13.36 13.73
CA ILE A 116 -15.22 14.73 13.24
C ILE A 116 -16.68 15.16 13.43
N LEU A 117 -17.62 14.25 13.22
CA LEU A 117 -19.05 14.49 13.36
C LEU A 117 -19.55 14.34 14.81
N GLU A 118 -18.64 14.10 15.76
CA GLU A 118 -18.96 13.93 17.18
C GLU A 118 -20.09 12.90 17.42
N MET A 119 -20.06 11.80 16.66
CA MET A 119 -21.07 10.76 16.78
C MET A 119 -21.04 10.14 18.19
N PRO A 120 -22.20 9.88 18.82
CA PRO A 120 -22.26 9.17 20.10
C PRO A 120 -21.49 7.85 20.04
N GLU A 121 -20.84 7.45 21.14
CA GLU A 121 -20.01 6.23 21.16
C GLU A 121 -20.78 4.97 20.74
N ASN A 122 -22.06 4.87 21.11
CA ASN A 122 -22.94 3.77 20.72
C ASN A 122 -23.34 3.78 19.24
N ASP A 123 -23.09 4.89 18.55
CA ASP A 123 -23.38 5.08 17.13
C ASP A 123 -22.11 5.16 16.27
N ALA A 124 -20.93 5.10 16.90
CA ALA A 124 -19.64 5.19 16.25
C ALA A 124 -19.01 3.80 16.05
N LYS A 125 -17.94 3.77 15.25
CA LYS A 125 -17.10 2.59 15.02
C LYS A 125 -16.45 2.12 16.33
N ILE A 126 -16.45 0.82 16.56
CA ILE A 126 -15.83 0.21 17.74
C ILE A 126 -14.30 0.31 17.63
N LYS A 127 -13.65 0.82 18.69
CA LYS A 127 -12.20 1.15 18.70
C LYS A 127 -11.31 -0.08 18.61
N GLU A 128 -11.77 -1.21 19.14
CA GLU A 128 -11.04 -2.48 19.18
C GLU A 128 -11.00 -3.20 17.82
N GLY A 129 -11.67 -2.67 16.79
CA GLY A 129 -11.78 -3.26 15.45
C GLY A 129 -10.44 -3.65 14.83
N ASP A 130 -9.45 -2.75 14.85
CA ASP A 130 -8.12 -3.01 14.28
C ASP A 130 -7.42 -4.23 14.91
N SER A 131 -7.65 -4.46 16.21
CA SER A 131 -7.10 -5.61 16.92
C SER A 131 -7.78 -6.92 16.52
N LEU A 132 -9.09 -6.87 16.27
CA LEU A 132 -9.87 -8.02 15.82
C LEU A 132 -9.55 -8.39 14.37
N ILE A 133 -9.45 -7.40 13.48
CA ILE A 133 -8.98 -7.59 12.10
C ILE A 133 -7.58 -8.21 12.13
N THR A 134 -6.66 -7.67 12.94
CA THR A 134 -5.32 -8.25 13.02
C THR A 134 -5.36 -9.71 13.51
N LEU A 135 -6.20 -10.01 14.50
CA LEU A 135 -6.31 -11.35 15.09
C LEU A 135 -6.85 -12.40 14.09
N PHE A 136 -7.88 -12.05 13.32
CA PHE A 136 -8.59 -12.99 12.44
C PHE A 136 -8.14 -12.93 10.97
N SER A 137 -7.75 -11.76 10.49
CA SER A 137 -7.43 -11.51 9.08
C SER A 137 -5.96 -11.71 8.72
N SER A 138 -5.07 -11.71 9.71
CA SER A 138 -3.62 -11.88 9.49
C SER A 138 -3.14 -13.27 9.92
N PRO A 139 -2.26 -13.91 9.12
CA PRO A 139 -1.72 -15.20 9.49
C PRO A 139 -0.71 -15.05 10.63
N TYR A 140 -0.68 -16.03 11.52
CA TYR A 140 0.34 -16.14 12.57
C TYR A 140 1.14 -17.43 12.42
N ARG A 141 2.34 -17.44 12.99
CA ARG A 141 3.18 -18.64 13.08
C ARG A 141 3.04 -19.24 14.47
N ARG A 142 2.70 -20.53 14.54
CA ARG A 142 2.69 -21.26 15.81
C ARG A 142 4.13 -21.42 16.29
N VAL A 143 4.39 -21.01 17.53
CA VAL A 143 5.70 -21.20 18.16
C VAL A 143 5.79 -22.64 18.65
N GLY A 144 6.80 -23.40 18.21
CA GLY A 144 7.13 -24.71 18.78
C GLY A 144 6.51 -25.95 18.14
N GLU A 145 5.79 -25.84 17.01
CA GLU A 145 5.39 -27.03 16.23
C GLU A 145 6.60 -27.58 15.45
N ALA A 146 6.92 -28.85 15.69
CA ALA A 146 7.97 -29.58 14.98
C ALA A 146 7.53 -29.78 13.52
N THR A 147 8.14 -29.04 12.60
CA THR A 147 7.98 -29.27 11.17
C THR A 147 9.16 -30.09 10.67
N ILE A 148 8.86 -31.11 9.86
CA ILE A 148 9.85 -32.01 9.26
C ILE A 148 10.89 -31.23 8.42
N PHE A 149 10.59 -29.99 8.02
CA PHE A 149 11.44 -29.12 7.19
C PHE A 149 11.66 -27.69 7.76
N GLY A 150 11.38 -27.44 9.05
CA GLY A 150 11.76 -26.18 9.71
C GLY A 150 10.93 -24.93 9.37
N VAL A 151 9.82 -25.05 8.64
CA VAL A 151 8.88 -23.95 8.40
C VAL A 151 7.47 -24.41 8.81
N ALA A 152 6.93 -23.81 9.88
CA ALA A 152 5.53 -23.99 10.26
C ALA A 152 4.62 -23.31 9.24
N GLU A 153 3.63 -24.04 8.73
CA GLU A 153 2.59 -23.47 7.87
C GLU A 153 1.86 -22.34 8.60
N PRO A 154 1.59 -21.20 7.95
CA PRO A 154 0.86 -20.11 8.56
C PRO A 154 -0.55 -20.56 8.98
N SER A 155 -0.98 -20.16 10.18
CA SER A 155 -2.30 -20.47 10.71
C SER A 155 -3.12 -19.19 10.89
N PHE A 156 -4.45 -19.34 10.95
CA PHE A 156 -5.38 -18.25 11.29
C PHE A 156 -6.15 -18.58 12.57
N HIS A 157 -6.52 -17.54 13.32
CA HIS A 157 -7.55 -17.68 14.33
C HIS A 157 -8.93 -17.64 13.65
N ASP A 158 -9.92 -18.25 14.31
CA ASP A 158 -11.29 -18.40 13.81
C ASP A 158 -12.28 -18.58 14.97
N TRP A 159 -13.55 -18.80 14.63
CA TRP A 159 -14.65 -19.03 15.59
C TRP A 159 -14.40 -20.19 16.56
N SER A 160 -13.59 -21.19 16.17
CA SER A 160 -13.31 -22.37 16.99
C SER A 160 -12.14 -22.14 17.95
N THR A 161 -11.13 -21.40 17.52
CA THR A 161 -9.91 -21.14 18.29
C THR A 161 -10.03 -19.93 19.21
N ARG A 162 -10.89 -18.96 18.88
CA ARG A 162 -11.11 -17.70 19.61
C ARG A 162 -12.59 -17.30 19.66
N PRO A 163 -13.48 -18.11 20.26
CA PRO A 163 -14.94 -17.91 20.17
C PRO A 163 -15.43 -16.60 20.79
N ALA A 164 -14.82 -16.15 21.90
CA ALA A 164 -15.21 -14.91 22.56
C ALA A 164 -14.81 -13.68 21.74
N GLU A 165 -13.63 -13.68 21.15
CA GLU A 165 -13.16 -12.64 20.25
C GLU A 165 -13.91 -12.67 18.92
N TRP A 166 -14.29 -13.85 18.42
CA TRP A 166 -15.11 -13.99 17.21
C TRP A 166 -16.48 -13.34 17.40
N GLN A 167 -17.11 -13.52 18.57
CA GLN A 167 -18.37 -12.85 18.88
C GLN A 167 -18.24 -11.32 18.81
N ARG A 168 -17.14 -10.74 19.33
CA ARG A 168 -16.87 -9.30 19.20
C ARG A 168 -16.60 -8.88 17.76
N PHE A 169 -15.99 -9.76 16.97
CA PHE A 169 -15.74 -9.50 15.55
C PHE A 169 -17.05 -9.45 14.73
N ARG A 170 -18.01 -10.31 15.06
CA ARG A 170 -19.39 -10.27 14.52
C ARG A 170 -20.08 -8.94 14.84
N GLU A 171 -19.99 -8.50 16.09
CA GLU A 171 -20.56 -7.22 16.56
C GLU A 171 -19.89 -6.02 15.87
N TYR A 172 -18.56 -6.08 15.71
CA TYR A 172 -17.77 -5.08 15.00
C TYR A 172 -18.19 -4.94 13.53
N CYS A 173 -18.23 -6.04 12.78
CA CYS A 173 -18.64 -6.03 11.38
C CYS A 173 -20.07 -5.48 11.24
N ALA A 174 -21.01 -5.96 12.05
CA ALA A 174 -22.38 -5.44 12.04
C ALA A 174 -22.44 -3.93 12.34
N ARG A 175 -21.66 -3.44 13.31
CA ARG A 175 -21.58 -2.02 13.65
C ARG A 175 -21.04 -1.19 12.50
N ASP A 176 -20.03 -1.64 11.77
CA ASP A 176 -19.48 -0.88 10.64
C ASP A 176 -20.55 -0.66 9.56
N THR A 177 -21.37 -1.68 9.22
CA THR A 177 -22.56 -1.51 8.34
C THR A 177 -23.58 -0.52 8.91
N GLU A 178 -23.85 -0.53 10.22
CA GLU A 178 -24.76 0.45 10.85
C GLU A 178 -24.24 1.89 10.69
N VAL A 179 -22.94 2.08 10.91
CA VAL A 179 -22.27 3.38 10.88
C VAL A 179 -22.22 3.92 9.46
N GLU A 180 -21.75 3.15 8.47
CA GLU A 180 -21.67 3.60 7.08
C GLU A 180 -23.06 3.98 6.54
N ARG A 181 -24.09 3.22 6.92
CA ARG A 181 -25.47 3.48 6.51
C ARG A 181 -26.00 4.76 7.15
N LYS A 182 -25.69 4.98 8.42
CA LYS A 182 -26.05 6.21 9.13
C LYS A 182 -25.41 7.42 8.45
N LEU A 183 -24.13 7.32 8.09
CA LEU A 183 -23.42 8.37 7.35
C LEU A 183 -23.98 8.58 5.94
N PHE A 184 -24.33 7.51 5.22
CA PHE A 184 -25.00 7.61 3.92
C PHE A 184 -26.27 8.47 4.00
N TYR A 185 -27.18 8.17 4.93
CA TYR A 185 -28.41 8.97 5.08
C TYR A 185 -28.15 10.37 5.64
N MET A 186 -27.06 10.57 6.39
CA MET A 186 -26.65 11.90 6.84
C MET A 186 -26.15 12.76 5.67
N PHE A 187 -25.45 12.16 4.71
CA PHE A 187 -24.89 12.84 3.55
C PHE A 187 -25.89 12.97 2.40
N GLU A 188 -26.93 12.13 2.35
CA GLU A 188 -27.97 12.11 1.31
C GLU A 188 -28.51 13.50 0.91
N PRO A 189 -28.81 14.44 1.84
CA PRO A 189 -29.32 15.77 1.47
C PRO A 189 -28.34 16.63 0.66
N VAL A 190 -27.05 16.33 0.72
CA VAL A 190 -25.96 17.06 0.03
C VAL A 190 -25.21 16.17 -0.96
N ALA A 191 -25.67 14.93 -1.14
CA ALA A 191 -25.01 13.95 -2.00
C ALA A 191 -25.07 14.37 -3.46
N MET A 192 -23.95 14.16 -4.16
CA MET A 192 -23.83 14.55 -5.56
C MET A 192 -23.69 13.30 -6.42
N GLU A 193 -24.80 12.83 -7.00
CA GLU A 193 -24.84 11.61 -7.81
C GLU A 193 -23.81 11.63 -8.97
N TYR A 194 -23.45 12.83 -9.47
CA TYR A 194 -22.39 13.01 -10.46
C TYR A 194 -21.03 12.44 -10.01
N LEU A 195 -20.72 12.46 -8.70
CA LEU A 195 -19.50 11.90 -8.14
C LEU A 195 -19.41 10.39 -8.37
N GLN A 196 -20.55 9.70 -8.43
CA GLN A 196 -20.64 8.25 -8.65
C GLN A 196 -20.83 7.90 -10.13
N SER A 197 -20.85 8.89 -11.03
CA SER A 197 -21.18 8.69 -12.45
C SER A 197 -20.06 8.02 -13.27
N ASP A 198 -20.37 7.72 -14.53
CA ASP A 198 -19.42 7.27 -15.57
C ASP A 198 -18.31 8.26 -15.91
N LYS A 199 -18.37 9.48 -15.35
CA LYS A 199 -17.34 10.53 -15.41
C LYS A 199 -16.67 10.78 -14.06
N GLY A 200 -17.18 10.18 -12.99
CA GLY A 200 -16.67 10.27 -11.62
C GLY A 200 -16.01 8.98 -11.16
N TRP A 201 -16.47 8.43 -10.04
CA TRP A 201 -15.93 7.24 -9.41
C TRP A 201 -15.98 6.00 -10.32
N VAL A 202 -17.03 5.82 -11.14
CA VAL A 202 -17.07 4.70 -12.10
C VAL A 202 -15.96 4.81 -13.15
N LEU A 203 -15.59 6.02 -13.58
CA LEU A 203 -14.44 6.22 -14.47
C LEU A 203 -13.13 5.86 -13.76
N ASP A 204 -12.96 6.31 -12.52
CA ASP A 204 -11.80 5.96 -11.70
C ASP A 204 -11.65 4.43 -11.57
N ARG A 205 -12.74 3.73 -11.24
CA ARG A 205 -12.74 2.25 -11.18
C ARG A 205 -12.32 1.62 -12.49
N LYS A 206 -12.85 2.09 -13.62
CA LYS A 206 -12.44 1.59 -14.96
C LYS A 206 -10.96 1.85 -15.25
N ILE A 207 -10.42 3.01 -14.87
CA ILE A 207 -8.99 3.33 -15.04
C ILE A 207 -8.11 2.44 -14.15
N ASN A 208 -8.51 2.28 -12.89
CA ASN A 208 -7.79 1.46 -11.92
C ASN A 208 -7.80 -0.03 -12.30
N ASP A 209 -8.91 -0.54 -12.82
CA ASP A 209 -9.03 -1.91 -13.35
C ASP A 209 -8.26 -2.12 -14.65
N ALA A 210 -8.23 -1.12 -15.53
CA ALA A 210 -7.40 -1.17 -16.72
C ALA A 210 -5.93 -1.28 -16.32
N GLY A 211 -5.47 -0.50 -15.35
CA GLY A 211 -4.10 -0.53 -14.86
C GLY A 211 -3.05 -0.14 -15.91
N VAL A 212 -1.77 -0.26 -15.54
CA VAL A 212 -0.61 0.05 -16.40
C VAL A 212 0.25 -1.20 -16.57
N PRO A 213 0.65 -1.58 -17.80
CA PRO A 213 1.51 -2.74 -18.00
C PRO A 213 2.91 -2.49 -17.44
N VAL A 214 3.46 -3.50 -16.77
CA VAL A 214 4.79 -3.47 -16.17
C VAL A 214 5.66 -4.54 -16.80
N ASN A 215 6.84 -4.16 -17.30
CA ASN A 215 7.83 -5.12 -17.72
C ASN A 215 8.53 -5.71 -16.49
N LEU A 216 7.96 -6.78 -15.94
CA LEU A 216 8.46 -7.45 -14.73
C LEU A 216 9.89 -7.96 -14.88
N THR A 217 10.27 -8.46 -16.06
CA THR A 217 11.63 -8.95 -16.32
C THR A 217 12.65 -7.83 -16.16
N ARG A 218 12.42 -6.66 -16.79
CA ARG A 218 13.31 -5.50 -16.65
C ARG A 218 13.28 -4.92 -15.24
N LEU A 219 12.13 -4.93 -14.58
CA LEU A 219 12.01 -4.49 -13.19
C LEU A 219 12.87 -5.35 -12.26
N GLN A 220 12.82 -6.68 -12.42
CA GLN A 220 13.64 -7.61 -11.63
C GLN A 220 15.14 -7.44 -11.91
N LYS A 221 15.54 -7.25 -13.18
CA LYS A 221 16.93 -6.91 -13.54
C LYS A 221 17.39 -5.61 -12.87
N ALA A 222 16.58 -4.55 -12.97
CA ALA A 222 16.87 -3.27 -12.34
C ALA A 222 16.99 -3.39 -10.80
N LEU A 223 16.12 -4.17 -10.15
CA LEU A 223 16.21 -4.45 -8.72
C LEU A 223 17.53 -5.16 -8.37
N ARG A 224 17.91 -6.20 -9.12
CA ARG A 224 19.19 -6.90 -8.91
C ARG A 224 20.41 -5.98 -9.08
N MET A 225 20.39 -5.11 -10.09
CA MET A 225 21.46 -4.12 -10.31
C MET A 225 21.59 -3.16 -9.13
N VAL A 226 20.47 -2.73 -8.54
CA VAL A 226 20.49 -1.79 -7.41
C VAL A 226 20.82 -2.47 -6.08
N GLU A 227 20.30 -3.68 -5.83
CA GLU A 227 20.58 -4.41 -4.59
C GLU A 227 22.02 -4.96 -4.60
N GLY A 228 22.44 -5.56 -5.72
CA GLY A 228 23.71 -6.29 -5.85
C GLY A 228 23.67 -7.65 -5.15
N SER A 229 24.62 -8.52 -5.47
CA SER A 229 24.89 -9.74 -4.71
C SER A 229 26.02 -9.51 -3.71
N SER A 230 25.99 -10.18 -2.56
CA SER A 230 27.10 -10.22 -1.61
C SER A 230 28.38 -10.80 -2.21
N ASP A 231 28.25 -11.80 -3.10
CA ASP A 231 29.40 -12.48 -3.70
C ASP A 231 30.00 -11.69 -4.86
N ASN A 232 29.16 -10.98 -5.62
CA ASN A 232 29.58 -10.15 -6.74
C ASN A 232 28.76 -8.85 -6.80
N PRO A 233 29.14 -7.83 -6.00
CA PRO A 233 28.37 -6.60 -5.92
C PRO A 233 28.52 -5.77 -7.19
N THR A 234 27.42 -5.60 -7.90
CA THR A 234 27.32 -4.75 -9.10
C THR A 234 27.74 -3.31 -8.79
N PHE A 235 28.45 -2.66 -9.71
CA PHE A 235 28.92 -1.28 -9.52
C PHE A 235 27.79 -0.32 -9.12
N GLY A 236 28.01 0.46 -8.06
CA GLY A 236 27.02 1.43 -7.55
C GLY A 236 25.80 0.81 -6.85
N SER A 237 25.73 -0.52 -6.73
CA SER A 237 24.69 -1.20 -5.96
C SER A 237 24.81 -0.93 -4.46
N LYS A 238 23.76 -1.25 -3.71
CA LYS A 238 23.76 -1.11 -2.25
C LYS A 238 24.86 -1.93 -1.60
N GLU A 239 25.05 -3.18 -2.03
CA GLU A 239 26.10 -4.03 -1.47
C GLU A 239 27.51 -3.53 -1.87
N TYR A 240 27.67 -3.01 -3.10
CA TYR A 240 28.91 -2.36 -3.53
C TYR A 240 29.26 -1.17 -2.63
N LEU A 241 28.30 -0.25 -2.46
CA LEU A 241 28.47 0.94 -1.62
C LEU A 241 28.73 0.56 -0.16
N MET A 242 28.05 -0.46 0.36
CA MET A 242 28.29 -0.95 1.72
C MET A 242 29.66 -1.59 1.87
N LYS A 243 30.15 -2.32 0.87
CA LYS A 243 31.51 -2.89 0.88
C LYS A 243 32.57 -1.80 0.89
N GLU A 244 32.44 -0.78 0.04
CA GLU A 244 33.33 0.39 0.05
C GLU A 244 33.26 1.13 1.40
N PHE A 245 32.05 1.29 1.95
CA PHE A 245 31.84 1.99 3.21
C PHE A 245 32.45 1.23 4.41
N ARG A 246 32.33 -0.10 4.44
CA ARG A 246 33.01 -0.95 5.42
C ARG A 246 34.52 -0.92 5.21
N GLY A 247 35.00 -0.93 3.97
CA GLY A 247 36.43 -0.85 3.64
C GLY A 247 37.08 0.47 4.11
N LEU A 248 36.38 1.60 3.93
CA LEU A 248 36.83 2.91 4.39
C LEU A 248 36.84 3.05 5.92
N THR A 249 35.81 2.51 6.59
CA THR A 249 35.58 2.80 8.02
C THR A 249 36.00 1.70 8.97
N GLY A 250 36.06 0.45 8.51
CA GLY A 250 36.25 -0.74 9.35
C GLY A 250 35.04 -1.08 10.23
N LEU A 251 33.90 -0.43 10.04
CA LEU A 251 32.70 -0.64 10.85
C LEU A 251 31.90 -1.84 10.35
N GLU A 252 31.23 -2.55 11.26
CA GLU A 252 30.34 -3.67 10.92
C GLU A 252 29.09 -3.17 10.17
N ASN A 253 28.47 -2.11 10.71
CA ASN A 253 27.33 -1.44 10.12
C ASN A 253 27.59 0.07 10.01
N PRO A 254 28.29 0.53 8.96
CA PRO A 254 28.60 1.95 8.77
C PRO A 254 27.36 2.82 8.49
N ASN A 255 26.20 2.23 8.20
CA ASN A 255 24.93 2.96 8.10
C ASN A 255 24.30 3.28 9.46
N SER A 256 24.68 2.56 10.52
CA SER A 256 24.24 2.87 11.88
C SER A 256 24.82 4.21 12.33
N ARG A 257 23.93 5.13 12.74
CA ARG A 257 24.35 6.41 13.33
C ARG A 257 25.32 6.18 14.48
N ASP A 258 25.03 5.19 15.32
CA ASP A 258 25.73 4.97 16.59
C ASP A 258 27.12 4.37 16.39
N GLN A 259 27.36 3.71 15.24
CA GLN A 259 28.71 3.28 14.85
C GLN A 259 29.45 4.38 14.08
N LEU A 260 28.77 5.07 13.15
CA LEU A 260 29.41 6.03 12.25
C LEU A 260 29.81 7.33 12.93
N LEU A 261 28.97 7.88 13.81
CA LEU A 261 29.23 9.17 14.45
C LEU A 261 30.55 9.15 15.27
N PRO A 262 30.80 8.15 16.14
CA PRO A 262 32.08 8.04 16.84
C PRO A 262 33.27 7.95 15.90
N TRP A 263 33.15 7.19 14.80
CA TRP A 263 34.21 7.07 13.80
C TRP A 263 34.50 8.42 13.13
N LEU A 264 33.47 9.16 12.72
CA LEU A 264 33.62 10.48 12.11
C LEU A 264 34.31 11.46 13.08
N GLN A 265 33.93 11.45 14.35
CA GLN A 265 34.53 12.32 15.37
C GLN A 265 36.01 12.03 15.59
N LYS A 266 36.37 10.75 15.69
CA LYS A 266 37.77 10.31 15.78
C LYS A 266 38.59 10.78 14.56
N ASN A 267 37.94 10.92 13.41
CA ASN A 267 38.57 11.35 12.15
C ASN A 267 38.34 12.84 11.83
N GLY A 268 37.98 13.67 12.82
CA GLY A 268 37.96 15.14 12.68
C GLY A 268 36.61 15.77 12.33
N TYR A 269 35.49 15.06 12.49
CA TYR A 269 34.15 15.66 12.42
C TYR A 269 33.79 16.36 13.74
N PRO A 270 33.41 17.66 13.73
CA PRO A 270 33.38 18.47 14.96
C PRO A 270 32.06 18.42 15.76
N PHE A 271 31.03 17.69 15.30
CA PHE A 271 29.69 17.74 15.91
C PHE A 271 29.25 16.40 16.52
N MET A 272 28.31 16.46 17.46
CA MET A 272 27.69 15.28 18.13
C MET A 272 26.45 14.75 17.40
N SER A 273 26.17 15.23 16.19
CA SER A 273 24.99 14.84 15.43
C SER A 273 25.23 14.88 13.93
N LEU A 274 24.54 13.98 13.23
CA LEU A 274 24.59 13.81 11.78
C LEU A 274 23.32 14.34 11.11
N ASN A 275 22.62 15.29 11.77
CA ASN A 275 21.49 15.97 11.14
C ASN A 275 21.98 16.81 9.95
N LYS A 276 21.06 17.09 9.02
CA LYS A 276 21.35 17.77 7.76
C LYS A 276 22.06 19.11 7.94
N VAL A 277 21.67 19.90 8.94
CA VAL A 277 22.22 21.25 9.18
C VAL A 277 23.68 21.16 9.62
N LEU A 278 23.99 20.27 10.57
CA LEU A 278 25.33 20.12 11.11
C LEU A 278 26.28 19.46 10.10
N VAL A 279 25.80 18.49 9.32
CA VAL A 279 26.59 17.89 8.23
C VAL A 279 26.98 18.96 7.21
N ARG A 280 26.05 19.82 6.79
CA ARG A 280 26.36 20.94 5.88
C ARG A 280 27.37 21.91 6.47
N ARG A 281 27.19 22.30 7.74
CA ARG A 281 28.14 23.18 8.43
C ARG A 281 29.55 22.57 8.48
N ALA A 282 29.65 21.26 8.75
CA ALA A 282 30.94 20.56 8.79
C ALA A 282 31.62 20.56 7.41
N LEU A 283 30.86 20.35 6.34
CA LEU A 283 31.39 20.40 4.97
C LEU A 283 31.96 21.79 4.64
N ILE A 284 31.27 22.86 5.01
CA ILE A 284 31.72 24.25 4.84
C ILE A 284 32.99 24.53 5.65
N MET A 285 33.07 24.02 6.88
CA MET A 285 34.24 24.17 7.75
C MET A 285 35.48 23.42 7.27
N GLY A 286 35.36 22.53 6.28
CA GLY A 286 36.50 21.81 5.72
C GLY A 286 36.94 20.62 6.57
N ILE A 287 36.05 19.64 6.78
CA ILE A 287 36.41 18.36 7.40
C ILE A 287 37.39 17.53 6.56
N PRO A 288 38.14 16.58 7.17
CA PRO A 288 39.04 15.69 6.45
C PRO A 288 38.36 14.89 5.34
N GLN A 289 39.12 14.57 4.28
CA GLN A 289 38.57 13.92 3.08
C GLN A 289 37.90 12.57 3.39
N ALA A 290 38.49 11.74 4.25
CA ALA A 290 37.90 10.46 4.68
C ALA A 290 36.51 10.64 5.33
N CYS A 291 36.28 11.72 6.08
CA CYS A 291 34.97 12.04 6.63
C CYS A 291 33.98 12.48 5.55
N LYS A 292 34.44 13.22 4.53
CA LYS A 292 33.60 13.58 3.37
C LYS A 292 33.17 12.33 2.60
N ASP A 293 34.12 11.44 2.31
CA ASP A 293 33.88 10.21 1.54
C ASP A 293 32.91 9.29 2.28
N ALA A 294 33.09 9.11 3.60
CA ALA A 294 32.17 8.36 4.45
C ALA A 294 30.75 8.94 4.46
N LEU A 295 30.61 10.27 4.51
CA LEU A 295 29.30 10.94 4.45
C LEU A 295 28.65 10.81 3.07
N VAL A 296 29.42 10.82 1.98
CA VAL A 296 28.93 10.56 0.62
C VAL A 296 28.46 9.12 0.49
N LEU A 297 29.26 8.14 0.90
CA LEU A 297 28.89 6.72 0.88
C LEU A 297 27.62 6.45 1.69
N ARG A 298 27.48 7.07 2.87
CA ARG A 298 26.25 6.99 3.64
C ARG A 298 25.05 7.52 2.87
N LEU A 299 25.17 8.69 2.22
CA LEU A 299 24.08 9.30 1.48
C LEU A 299 23.65 8.42 0.31
N GLU A 300 24.61 7.86 -0.42
CA GLU A 300 24.39 6.96 -1.55
C GLU A 300 23.75 5.65 -1.10
N ALA A 301 24.30 4.98 -0.08
CA ALA A 301 23.79 3.72 0.45
C ALA A 301 22.40 3.84 1.12
N ALA A 302 22.05 5.04 1.63
CA ALA A 302 20.77 5.32 2.24
C ALA A 302 19.67 5.72 1.23
N LYS A 303 19.98 5.83 -0.07
CA LYS A 303 18.95 6.16 -1.07
C LYS A 303 17.89 5.08 -1.12
N THR A 304 16.64 5.46 -0.90
CA THR A 304 15.48 4.56 -1.01
C THR A 304 14.73 4.70 -2.32
N SER A 305 15.28 5.42 -3.31
CA SER A 305 14.58 5.67 -4.59
C SER A 305 14.16 4.38 -5.33
N TYR A 306 14.90 3.29 -5.12
CA TYR A 306 14.60 1.97 -5.67
C TYR A 306 13.50 1.22 -4.90
N SER A 307 13.10 1.65 -3.69
CA SER A 307 12.00 1.02 -2.96
C SER A 307 10.69 1.10 -3.73
N LYS A 308 10.56 2.09 -4.62
CA LYS A 308 9.45 2.18 -5.60
C LYS A 308 9.42 0.96 -6.52
N PHE A 309 10.55 0.45 -6.99
CA PHE A 309 10.59 -0.75 -7.84
C PHE A 309 10.11 -2.00 -7.10
N LYS A 310 10.53 -2.16 -5.84
CA LYS A 310 10.02 -3.24 -4.99
C LYS A 310 8.51 -3.10 -4.76
N ALA A 311 8.06 -1.88 -4.43
CA ALA A 311 6.65 -1.56 -4.26
C ALA A 311 5.79 -1.76 -5.52
N ILE A 312 6.38 -1.61 -6.72
CA ILE A 312 5.76 -1.99 -8.01
C ILE A 312 5.69 -3.51 -8.09
N ALA A 313 6.81 -4.21 -7.91
CA ALA A 313 6.89 -5.66 -8.01
C ALA A 313 5.89 -6.37 -7.08
N ASP A 314 5.73 -5.87 -5.85
CA ASP A 314 4.81 -6.42 -4.86
C ASP A 314 3.32 -6.23 -5.23
N ARG A 315 2.99 -5.27 -6.11
CA ARG A 315 1.60 -4.85 -6.43
C ARG A 315 1.17 -5.12 -7.87
N VAL A 316 2.01 -5.79 -8.66
CA VAL A 316 1.65 -6.17 -10.03
C VAL A 316 0.74 -7.40 -9.97
N SER A 317 -0.40 -7.32 -10.64
CA SER A 317 -1.31 -8.45 -10.83
C SER A 317 -0.68 -9.54 -11.71
N GLU A 318 -1.23 -10.75 -11.66
CA GLU A 318 -0.70 -11.91 -12.41
C GLU A 318 -0.60 -11.67 -13.93
N ASP A 319 -1.47 -10.84 -14.50
CA ASP A 319 -1.46 -10.45 -15.91
C ASP A 319 -0.38 -9.40 -16.26
N GLY A 320 0.52 -9.09 -15.32
CA GLY A 320 1.65 -8.18 -15.52
C GLY A 320 1.27 -6.70 -15.49
N ARG A 321 0.11 -6.33 -14.95
CA ARG A 321 -0.32 -4.92 -14.86
C ARG A 321 -0.47 -4.46 -13.42
N GLN A 322 -0.12 -3.21 -13.16
CA GLN A 322 -0.33 -2.57 -11.87
C GLN A 322 -1.65 -1.81 -11.87
N ARG A 323 -2.47 -2.05 -10.83
CA ARG A 323 -3.85 -1.57 -10.68
C ARG A 323 -4.07 -0.84 -9.37
N ASP A 324 -5.23 -0.20 -9.23
CA ASP A 324 -5.63 0.59 -8.04
C ASP A 324 -4.56 1.62 -7.62
N MET A 325 -4.04 2.36 -8.60
CA MET A 325 -2.97 3.35 -8.39
C MET A 325 -3.52 4.73 -8.02
N PHE A 326 -4.81 4.98 -8.27
CA PHE A 326 -5.45 6.27 -8.07
C PHE A 326 -6.59 6.17 -7.08
N VAL A 327 -6.83 7.27 -6.36
CA VAL A 327 -7.96 7.41 -5.44
C VAL A 327 -8.77 8.62 -5.89
N TYR A 328 -9.97 8.37 -6.40
CA TYR A 328 -10.96 9.40 -6.69
C TYR A 328 -11.28 10.21 -5.44
N MET A 329 -11.37 11.55 -5.56
CA MET A 329 -11.55 12.47 -4.43
C MET A 329 -10.51 12.32 -3.30
N GLY A 330 -9.35 11.71 -3.58
CA GLY A 330 -8.34 11.41 -2.57
C GLY A 330 -7.69 12.62 -1.89
N ALA A 331 -7.78 13.81 -2.49
CA ALA A 331 -7.42 15.08 -1.85
C ALA A 331 -8.68 15.87 -1.45
N ALA A 332 -9.29 15.49 -0.32
CA ALA A 332 -10.61 15.92 0.14
C ALA A 332 -10.90 17.43 -0.04
N ARG A 333 -9.94 18.31 0.32
CA ARG A 333 -10.12 19.78 0.21
C ARG A 333 -10.21 20.34 -1.22
N THR A 334 -9.69 19.61 -2.21
CA THR A 334 -9.58 20.09 -3.59
C THR A 334 -10.30 19.20 -4.61
N GLY A 335 -10.76 18.02 -4.19
CA GLY A 335 -11.33 16.99 -5.05
C GLY A 335 -10.35 16.36 -6.05
N ARG A 336 -9.06 16.70 -5.99
CA ARG A 336 -8.07 16.08 -6.88
C ARG A 336 -7.90 14.60 -6.58
N TRP A 337 -7.64 13.84 -7.63
CA TRP A 337 -7.21 12.45 -7.50
C TRP A 337 -5.86 12.40 -6.80
N SER A 338 -5.71 11.47 -5.88
CA SER A 338 -4.41 11.16 -5.27
C SER A 338 -3.91 9.79 -5.75
N GLY A 339 -2.68 9.42 -5.37
CA GLY A 339 -2.12 8.11 -5.67
C GLY A 339 -2.11 7.19 -4.46
N TYR A 340 -2.33 5.89 -4.69
CA TYR A 340 -2.25 4.81 -3.70
C TYR A 340 -1.14 3.82 -4.04
N GLY A 341 -0.48 3.26 -3.02
CA GLY A 341 0.65 2.35 -3.19
C GLY A 341 1.82 3.02 -3.91
N VAL A 342 1.95 2.78 -5.22
CA VAL A 342 2.93 3.45 -6.08
C VAL A 342 2.28 4.65 -6.74
N GLN A 343 2.72 5.85 -6.37
CA GLN A 343 2.17 7.10 -6.88
C GLN A 343 2.78 7.44 -8.26
N PHE A 344 2.13 7.00 -9.33
CA PHE A 344 2.57 7.27 -10.71
C PHE A 344 2.58 8.77 -11.06
N GLN A 345 1.72 9.55 -10.42
CA GLN A 345 1.70 11.02 -10.54
C GLN A 345 2.99 11.69 -10.04
N ASN A 346 3.80 10.97 -9.24
CA ASN A 346 5.04 11.44 -8.64
C ASN A 346 6.26 10.62 -9.11
N LEU A 347 6.21 10.14 -10.36
CA LEU A 347 7.40 9.60 -11.02
C LEU A 347 8.34 10.75 -11.42
N PRO A 348 9.65 10.59 -11.21
CA PRO A 348 10.61 11.58 -11.68
C PRO A 348 10.52 11.70 -13.20
N ARG A 349 10.64 12.92 -13.72
CA ARG A 349 10.82 13.11 -15.15
C ARG A 349 12.10 12.40 -15.60
N PRO A 350 12.09 11.70 -16.75
CA PRO A 350 13.30 11.07 -17.25
C PRO A 350 14.41 12.11 -17.47
N LEU A 351 15.67 11.69 -17.30
CA LEU A 351 16.81 12.53 -17.68
C LEU A 351 16.81 12.71 -19.19
N LYS A 352 17.14 13.91 -19.70
CA LYS A 352 17.20 14.18 -21.15
C LYS A 352 18.11 13.20 -21.90
N ALA A 353 19.19 12.73 -21.27
CA ALA A 353 20.09 11.73 -21.84
C ALA A 353 19.37 10.39 -22.06
N VAL A 354 18.56 9.97 -21.08
CA VAL A 354 17.71 8.77 -21.15
C VAL A 354 16.60 8.94 -22.18
N GLU A 355 15.93 10.10 -22.24
CA GLU A 355 14.90 10.36 -23.24
C GLU A 355 15.43 10.24 -24.68
N LYS A 356 16.64 10.73 -24.92
CA LYS A 356 17.27 10.69 -26.25
C LYS A 356 17.79 9.31 -26.66
N ASN A 357 18.13 8.46 -25.68
CA ASN A 357 18.75 7.16 -25.94
C ASN A 357 18.08 6.05 -25.11
N LEU A 358 16.74 6.03 -25.11
CA LEU A 358 15.96 5.11 -24.27
C LEU A 358 16.30 3.65 -24.56
N ASP A 359 16.38 3.27 -25.84
CA ASP A 359 16.69 1.89 -26.23
C ASP A 359 18.06 1.43 -25.74
N ARG A 360 19.05 2.34 -25.73
CA ARG A 360 20.38 2.07 -25.19
C ARG A 360 20.32 1.87 -23.67
N ALA A 361 19.61 2.72 -22.95
CA ALA A 361 19.43 2.55 -21.50
C ALA A 361 18.71 1.23 -21.16
N LEU A 362 17.69 0.86 -21.94
CA LEU A 362 16.96 -0.40 -21.78
C LEU A 362 17.83 -1.62 -22.10
N ASP A 363 18.64 -1.59 -23.16
CA ASP A 363 19.61 -2.65 -23.51
C ASP A 363 20.64 -2.87 -22.40
N LEU A 364 21.14 -1.80 -21.78
CA LEU A 364 22.06 -1.88 -20.65
C LEU A 364 21.41 -2.51 -19.41
N ILE A 365 20.14 -2.18 -19.12
CA ILE A 365 19.37 -2.85 -18.07
C ILE A 365 19.17 -4.33 -18.43
N ASP A 366 18.89 -4.63 -19.70
CA ASP A 366 18.68 -5.99 -20.17
C ASP A 366 19.94 -6.86 -20.05
N LYS A 367 21.13 -6.26 -20.18
CA LYS A 367 22.45 -6.87 -19.96
C LYS A 367 22.93 -6.81 -18.51
N GLU A 368 22.17 -6.16 -17.63
CA GLU A 368 22.56 -5.88 -16.24
C GLU A 368 23.89 -5.11 -16.10
N ASP A 369 24.24 -4.29 -17.10
CA ASP A 369 25.47 -3.50 -17.16
C ASP A 369 25.29 -2.15 -16.46
N ALA A 370 25.34 -2.18 -15.12
CA ALA A 370 25.12 -1.00 -14.30
C ALA A 370 26.25 0.03 -14.45
N LYS A 371 27.49 -0.42 -14.71
CA LYS A 371 28.63 0.47 -14.81
C LYS A 371 28.47 1.39 -16.02
N THR A 372 28.27 0.81 -17.20
CA THR A 372 28.08 1.60 -18.42
C THR A 372 26.79 2.42 -18.37
N LEU A 373 25.73 1.91 -17.74
CA LEU A 373 24.50 2.68 -17.52
C LEU A 373 24.76 3.95 -16.68
N VAL A 374 25.52 3.84 -15.60
CA VAL A 374 25.87 5.00 -14.75
C VAL A 374 26.78 5.96 -15.52
N GLU A 375 27.82 5.45 -16.19
CA GLU A 375 28.78 6.27 -16.94
C GLU A 375 28.13 7.05 -18.10
N GLU A 376 27.21 6.42 -18.85
CA GLU A 376 26.56 7.04 -20.01
C GLU A 376 25.43 8.01 -19.60
N PHE A 377 24.69 7.73 -18.52
CA PHE A 377 23.42 8.41 -18.23
C PHE A 377 23.38 9.21 -16.93
N VAL A 378 24.32 9.02 -16.00
CA VAL A 378 24.36 9.73 -14.73
C VAL A 378 25.51 10.73 -14.77
N GLN A 379 25.21 12.01 -14.98
CA GLN A 379 26.27 13.03 -14.97
C GLN A 379 26.86 13.24 -13.56
N PRO A 380 28.19 13.31 -13.41
CA PRO A 380 28.85 13.49 -12.11
C PRO A 380 28.44 14.74 -11.32
N ASN A 381 27.97 15.79 -12.01
CA ASN A 381 27.84 17.13 -11.41
C ASN A 381 26.44 17.54 -10.94
N GLU A 382 25.37 16.81 -11.24
CA GLU A 382 24.04 17.14 -10.68
C GLU A 382 23.86 16.68 -9.23
N TYR A 383 24.64 15.68 -8.79
CA TYR A 383 24.50 15.05 -7.48
C TYR A 383 25.14 15.86 -6.34
N THR A 384 26.28 16.50 -6.60
CA THR A 384 27.06 17.24 -5.60
C THR A 384 26.60 18.68 -5.42
N GLN A 385 26.08 19.34 -6.47
CA GLN A 385 25.77 20.78 -6.44
C GLN A 385 24.39 21.14 -5.88
N LYS A 386 23.38 20.28 -5.97
CA LYS A 386 22.02 20.61 -5.48
C LYS A 386 21.78 20.27 -4.00
N ARG A 387 22.72 19.58 -3.35
CA ARG A 387 22.53 19.07 -1.97
C ARG A 387 23.60 19.48 -0.97
N THR A 388 24.74 20.02 -1.42
CA THR A 388 25.67 20.75 -0.56
C THR A 388 25.04 22.04 -0.06
#